data_AF-A0A943X7M5-F1
#
_entry.id   AF-A0A943X7M5-F1
#
_cell.length_a   1.000
_cell.length_b   1.000
_cell.length_c   1.000
_cell.angle_alpha   90.00
_cell.angle_beta   90.00
_cell.angle_gamma   90.00
#
_symmetry.space_group_name_H-M   'P 1'
#
loop_
_entity.id
_entity.type
_entity.pdbx_description
1 polymer ?
#
loop_
_entity_poly.entity_id
_entity_poly.type
_entity_poly.pdbx_seq_one_letter_code
_entity_poly.pdbx_strand_id
1 'polypeptide(L)'
;MGATFQNRWEENQKKLYSKEAEGKARGKNKKAFTRKRKMPVCDIIISIMTSKKQTCAMELRNFFKLKDREEISKQAYFKARQNLDPAVFTYLNDNYLNDFYKHPDEVKTWKG
;
A
#
# COMPACT_ATOMS: atom_id res chain seq x y z
N MET A 1 -22.09 -1.74 -5.18
CA MET A 1 -20.72 -2.23 -5.47
C MET A 1 -20.85 -3.74 -5.61
N GLY A 2 -20.45 -4.34 -6.73
CA GLY A 2 -20.67 -5.78 -6.97
C GLY A 2 -19.89 -6.66 -5.99
N ALA A 3 -20.40 -7.86 -5.70
CA ALA A 3 -19.75 -8.81 -4.78
C ALA A 3 -18.31 -9.14 -5.20
N THR A 4 -18.04 -9.23 -6.51
CA THR A 4 -16.70 -9.50 -7.08
C THR A 4 -15.67 -8.42 -6.74
N PHE A 5 -16.06 -7.14 -6.82
CA PHE A 5 -15.17 -6.04 -6.45
C PHE A 5 -14.79 -6.10 -4.97
N GLN A 6 -15.77 -6.36 -4.10
CA GLN A 6 -15.53 -6.44 -2.65
C GLN A 6 -14.55 -7.59 -2.34
N ASN A 7 -14.74 -8.75 -2.98
CA ASN A 7 -13.83 -9.88 -2.85
C ASN A 7 -12.40 -9.52 -3.32
N ARG A 8 -12.25 -8.92 -4.50
CA ARG A 8 -10.93 -8.48 -5.00
C ARG A 8 -10.26 -7.49 -4.06
N TRP A 9 -11.03 -6.54 -3.53
CA TRP A 9 -10.52 -5.55 -2.59
C TRP A 9 -9.98 -6.21 -1.33
N GLU A 10 -10.74 -7.12 -0.73
CA GLU A 10 -10.32 -7.88 0.45
C GLU A 10 -9.09 -8.74 0.18
N GLU A 11 -9.02 -9.40 -0.97
CA GLU A 11 -7.85 -10.17 -1.37
C GLU A 11 -6.60 -9.31 -1.54
N ASN A 12 -6.73 -8.13 -2.17
CA ASN A 12 -5.62 -7.20 -2.30
C ASN A 12 -5.18 -6.65 -0.95
N GLN A 13 -6.11 -6.41 -0.01
CA GLN A 13 -5.75 -6.09 1.36
C GLN A 13 -4.94 -7.22 2.01
N LYS A 14 -5.39 -8.48 1.89
CA LYS A 14 -4.63 -9.64 2.40
C LYS A 14 -3.22 -9.70 1.81
N LYS A 15 -3.07 -9.46 0.49
CA LYS A 15 -1.77 -9.42 -0.19
C LYS A 15 -0.88 -8.28 0.30
N LEU A 16 -1.43 -7.10 0.56
CA LEU A 16 -0.67 -5.96 1.11
C LEU A 16 0.00 -6.30 2.45
N TYR A 17 -0.71 -6.99 3.33
CA TYR A 17 -0.19 -7.40 4.64
C TYR A 17 0.59 -8.72 4.62
N SER A 18 0.79 -9.32 3.43
CA SER A 18 1.49 -10.60 3.28
C SER A 18 3.00 -10.49 3.45
N LYS A 19 3.63 -11.62 3.77
CA LYS A 19 5.09 -11.72 3.81
C LYS A 19 5.74 -11.53 2.44
N GLU A 20 5.03 -11.83 1.37
CA GLU A 20 5.49 -11.60 0.00
C GLU A 20 5.59 -10.10 -0.29
N ALA A 21 4.56 -9.33 0.04
CA ALA A 21 4.60 -7.88 -0.12
C ALA A 21 5.70 -7.24 0.75
N GLU A 22 5.87 -7.71 1.98
CA GLU A 22 6.98 -7.29 2.84
C GLU A 22 8.35 -7.65 2.23
N GLY A 23 8.48 -8.84 1.64
CA GLY A 23 9.67 -9.28 0.92
C GLY A 23 9.97 -8.40 -0.31
N LYS A 24 8.95 -8.08 -1.11
CA LYS A 24 9.06 -7.15 -2.25
C LYS A 24 9.45 -5.76 -1.79
N ALA A 25 8.86 -5.25 -0.72
CA ALA A 25 9.16 -3.94 -0.14
C ALA A 25 10.61 -3.82 0.38
N ARG A 26 11.22 -4.93 0.82
CA ARG A 26 12.64 -4.97 1.23
C ARG A 26 13.59 -4.97 0.03
N GLY A 27 13.18 -5.58 -1.08
CA GLY A 27 14.01 -5.73 -2.27
C GLY A 27 15.38 -6.33 -1.96
N LYS A 28 16.45 -5.62 -2.36
CA LYS A 28 17.84 -6.02 -2.09
C LYS A 28 18.25 -5.86 -0.61
N ASN A 29 17.59 -4.97 0.14
CA ASN A 29 17.94 -4.69 1.53
C ASN A 29 17.19 -5.63 2.48
N LYS A 30 17.75 -6.84 2.69
CA LYS A 30 17.16 -7.86 3.59
C LYS A 30 17.04 -7.42 5.05
N LYS A 31 17.77 -6.37 5.47
CA LYS A 31 17.71 -5.80 6.82
C LYS A 31 16.63 -4.74 6.97
N ALA A 32 16.04 -4.26 5.87
CA ALA A 32 14.93 -3.31 5.91
C ALA A 32 13.68 -3.95 6.52
N PHE A 33 12.88 -3.12 7.19
CA PHE A 33 11.56 -3.48 7.74
C PHE A 33 11.50 -4.72 8.66
N THR A 34 12.62 -5.18 9.23
CA THR A 34 12.65 -6.32 10.17
C THR A 34 12.15 -5.97 11.57
N ARG A 35 12.20 -4.69 11.94
CA ARG A 35 11.80 -4.19 13.26
C ARG A 35 10.35 -3.72 13.28
N LYS A 36 9.64 -3.99 14.38
CA LYS A 36 8.32 -3.42 14.67
C LYS A 36 8.46 -1.92 14.98
N ARG A 37 8.14 -1.05 14.01
CA ARG A 37 8.19 0.42 14.13
C ARG A 37 6.79 1.00 14.31
N LYS A 38 6.71 2.27 14.77
CA LYS A 38 5.45 3.03 14.85
C LYS A 38 4.71 3.09 13.51
N MET A 39 5.48 3.19 12.41
CA MET A 39 4.97 3.10 11.04
C MET A 39 5.52 1.82 10.36
N PRO A 40 4.76 0.72 10.33
CA PRO A 40 5.12 -0.49 9.60
C PRO A 40 5.14 -0.27 8.09
N VAL A 41 5.77 -1.18 7.36
CA VAL A 41 5.95 -1.07 5.90
C VAL A 41 4.62 -0.93 5.15
N CYS A 42 3.58 -1.64 5.59
CA CYS A 42 2.24 -1.57 4.99
C CYS A 42 1.66 -0.16 5.10
N ASP A 43 1.84 0.51 6.24
CA ASP A 43 1.37 1.87 6.44
C ASP A 43 2.13 2.88 5.57
N ILE A 44 3.43 2.66 5.31
CA ILE A 44 4.22 3.48 4.39
C ILE A 44 3.66 3.34 2.97
N ILE A 45 3.42 2.11 2.52
CA ILE A 45 2.84 1.82 1.21
C ILE A 45 1.47 2.49 1.06
N ILE A 46 0.58 2.31 2.05
CA ILE A 46 -0.76 2.94 2.05
C ILE A 46 -0.62 4.46 1.99
N SER A 47 0.24 5.07 2.82
CA SER A 47 0.41 6.52 2.84
C SER A 47 0.84 7.10 1.48
N ILE A 48 1.66 6.36 0.72
CA ILE A 48 2.11 6.76 -0.62
C ILE A 48 0.94 6.63 -1.61
N MET A 49 0.22 5.49 -1.58
CA MET A 49 -0.92 5.24 -2.47
C MET A 49 -2.09 6.19 -2.24
N THR A 50 -2.29 6.66 -1.00
CA THR A 50 -3.39 7.56 -0.62
C THR A 50 -2.99 9.04 -0.62
N SER A 51 -1.81 9.39 -1.14
CA SER A 51 -1.34 10.78 -1.16
C SER A 51 -2.28 11.68 -1.99
N LYS A 52 -2.61 12.86 -1.47
CA LYS A 52 -3.61 13.79 -2.01
C LYS A 52 -3.00 15.11 -2.49
N LYS A 53 -1.72 15.10 -2.88
CA LYS A 53 -0.93 16.28 -3.27
C LYS A 53 -0.89 17.37 -2.18
N GLN A 54 -1.00 16.96 -0.91
CA GLN A 54 -0.79 17.87 0.22
C GLN A 54 0.69 17.89 0.61
N THR A 55 1.05 18.78 1.53
CA THR A 55 2.40 18.71 2.12
C THR A 55 2.55 17.40 2.90
N CYS A 56 3.74 16.80 2.87
CA CYS A 56 4.01 15.56 3.61
C CYS A 56 3.66 15.64 5.10
N ALA A 57 3.78 16.83 5.71
CA ALA A 57 3.35 17.08 7.10
C ALA A 57 1.85 16.82 7.29
N MET A 58 1.05 17.40 6.39
CA MET A 58 -0.41 17.28 6.45
C MET A 58 -0.84 15.86 6.16
N GLU A 59 -0.21 15.19 5.19
CA GLU A 59 -0.51 13.79 4.87
C GLU A 59 -0.21 12.86 6.05
N LEU A 60 0.95 13.02 6.71
CA LEU A 60 1.29 12.23 7.89
C LEU A 60 0.32 12.52 9.04
N ARG A 61 0.08 13.79 9.37
CA ARG A 61 -0.89 14.16 10.42
C ARG A 61 -2.27 13.55 10.15
N ASN A 62 -2.78 13.67 8.92
CA ASN A 62 -4.08 13.13 8.55
C ASN A 62 -4.10 11.60 8.60
N PHE A 63 -3.03 10.94 8.15
CA PHE A 63 -2.89 9.49 8.20
C PHE A 63 -2.89 8.96 9.64
N PHE A 64 -2.10 9.56 10.52
CA PHE A 64 -2.01 9.16 11.93
C PHE A 64 -3.28 9.51 12.72
N LYS A 65 -3.92 10.64 12.41
CA LYS A 65 -5.24 11.00 12.96
C LYS A 65 -6.31 9.97 12.58
N LEU A 66 -6.33 9.50 11.33
CA LEU A 66 -7.27 8.48 10.87
C LEU A 66 -7.03 7.12 11.56
N LYS A 67 -5.76 6.80 11.84
CA LYS A 67 -5.35 5.53 12.45
C LYS A 67 -5.37 5.54 13.98
N ASP A 68 -5.71 6.67 14.60
CA ASP A 68 -5.64 6.90 16.05
C ASP A 68 -4.30 6.44 16.66
N ARG A 69 -3.20 6.90 16.06
CA ARG A 69 -1.83 6.53 16.46
C ARG A 69 -0.94 7.76 16.57
N GLU A 70 0.11 7.62 17.37
CA GLU A 70 1.12 8.66 17.53
C GLU A 70 1.87 8.94 16.21
N GLU A 71 1.95 10.23 15.85
CA GLU A 71 2.63 10.69 14.63
C GLU A 71 4.14 10.43 14.69
N ILE A 72 4.74 10.19 13.51
CA ILE A 72 6.20 10.15 13.36
C ILE A 72 6.72 11.43 12.72
N SER A 73 7.98 11.78 12.98
CA SER A 73 8.60 12.92 12.31
C SER A 73 8.74 12.71 10.80
N LYS A 74 8.72 13.81 10.03
CA LYS A 74 8.95 13.79 8.57
C LYS A 74 10.27 13.11 8.23
N GLN A 75 11.31 13.36 9.02
CA GLN A 75 12.64 12.76 8.80
C GLN A 75 12.59 11.24 8.99
N ALA A 76 11.87 10.74 10.01
CA ALA A 76 11.69 9.31 10.21
C ALA A 76 10.91 8.68 9.05
N TYR A 77 9.87 9.35 8.56
CA TYR A 77 9.10 8.91 7.39
C TYR A 77 9.97 8.82 6.14
N PHE A 78 10.74 9.87 5.80
CA PHE A 78 11.59 9.87 4.62
C PHE A 78 12.67 8.79 4.68
N LYS A 79 13.31 8.58 5.84
CA LYS A 79 14.25 7.47 6.03
C LYS A 79 13.59 6.11 5.82
N ALA A 80 12.36 5.93 6.27
CA ALA A 80 11.62 4.69 6.06
C ALA A 80 11.26 4.48 4.57
N ARG A 81 10.83 5.56 3.89
CA ARG A 81 10.52 5.57 2.46
C ARG A 81 11.75 5.31 1.57
N GLN A 82 12.93 5.82 1.95
CA GLN A 82 14.19 5.55 1.22
C GLN A 82 14.58 4.06 1.23
N ASN A 83 14.17 3.32 2.25
CA ASN A 83 14.42 1.87 2.32
C ASN A 83 13.38 1.04 1.57
N LEU A 84 12.30 1.67 1.07
CA LEU A 84 11.22 0.98 0.37
C LEU A 84 11.62 0.71 -1.08
N ASP A 85 11.63 -0.55 -1.47
CA ASP A 85 11.81 -0.93 -2.86
C ASP A 85 10.51 -0.67 -3.66
N PRO A 86 10.56 0.09 -4.76
CA PRO A 86 9.38 0.44 -5.54
C PRO A 86 8.73 -0.76 -6.24
N ALA A 87 9.42 -1.90 -6.39
CA ALA A 87 8.85 -3.10 -7.00
C ALA A 87 7.64 -3.65 -6.24
N VAL A 88 7.45 -3.27 -4.96
CA VAL A 88 6.23 -3.60 -4.22
C VAL A 88 4.98 -3.01 -4.86
N PHE A 89 5.05 -1.82 -5.47
CA PHE A 89 3.90 -1.19 -6.11
C PHE A 89 3.51 -1.93 -7.39
N THR A 90 4.50 -2.31 -8.20
CA THR A 90 4.27 -3.15 -9.39
C THR A 90 3.66 -4.48 -8.98
N TYR A 91 4.22 -5.14 -7.96
CA TYR A 91 3.68 -6.39 -7.44
C TYR A 91 2.20 -6.28 -7.01
N LEU A 92 1.84 -5.24 -6.26
CA LEU A 92 0.46 -5.03 -5.82
C LEU A 92 -0.47 -4.71 -7.01
N ASN A 93 -0.01 -3.89 -7.95
CA ASN A 93 -0.77 -3.54 -9.15
C ASN A 93 -1.02 -4.74 -10.05
N ASP A 94 0.01 -5.56 -10.33
CA ASP A 94 -0.10 -6.75 -11.16
C ASP A 94 -1.07 -7.76 -10.53
N ASN A 95 -1.03 -7.91 -9.20
CA ASN A 95 -1.98 -8.75 -8.48
C ASN A 95 -3.43 -8.28 -8.61
N TYR A 96 -3.65 -6.97 -8.53
CA TYR A 96 -4.97 -6.39 -8.70
C TYR A 96 -5.47 -6.56 -10.13
N LEU A 97 -4.64 -6.24 -11.13
CA LEU A 97 -5.00 -6.33 -12.55
C LEU A 97 -5.23 -7.78 -12.97
N ASN A 98 -4.38 -8.72 -12.55
CA ASN A 98 -4.56 -10.14 -12.86
C ASN A 98 -5.87 -10.70 -12.33
N ASP A 99 -6.34 -10.21 -11.19
CA ASP A 99 -7.65 -10.60 -10.66
C ASP A 99 -8.79 -9.92 -11.44
N PHE A 100 -8.67 -8.62 -11.67
CA PHE A 100 -9.63 -7.84 -12.45
C PHE A 100 -9.89 -8.43 -13.85
N TYR A 101 -8.83 -8.80 -14.58
CA TYR A 101 -8.96 -9.35 -15.93
C TYR A 101 -9.44 -10.81 -15.96
N LYS A 102 -9.50 -11.53 -14.84
CA LYS A 102 -10.12 -12.86 -14.75
C LYS A 102 -11.65 -12.80 -14.67
N HIS A 103 -12.20 -11.63 -14.39
CA HIS A 103 -13.63 -11.40 -14.21
C HIS A 103 -14.15 -10.37 -15.23
N PRO A 104 -14.10 -10.67 -16.54
CA PRO A 104 -14.49 -9.72 -17.60
C PRO A 104 -15.96 -9.26 -17.49
N ASP A 105 -16.83 -10.10 -16.91
CA ASP A 105 -18.25 -9.79 -16.72
C ASP A 105 -18.53 -8.78 -15.58
N GLU A 106 -17.52 -8.47 -14.76
CA GLU A 106 -17.68 -7.56 -13.62
C GLU A 106 -17.91 -6.11 -14.07
N VAL A 107 -17.30 -5.71 -15.17
CA VAL A 107 -17.35 -4.33 -15.68
C VAL A 107 -17.77 -4.30 -17.14
N LYS A 108 -18.56 -3.30 -17.50
CA LYS A 108 -18.89 -3.02 -18.90
C LYS A 108 -18.07 -1.84 -19.38
N THR A 109 -17.56 -1.95 -20.59
CA THR A 109 -17.04 -0.85 -21.39
C THR A 109 -18.08 0.26 -21.49
N TRP A 110 -17.62 1.51 -21.43
CA TRP A 110 -18.50 2.65 -21.65
C TRP A 110 -18.98 2.65 -23.10
N LYS A 111 -20.29 2.43 -23.29
CA LYS A 111 -21.00 2.24 -24.58
C LYS A 111 -20.88 0.86 -25.25
N GLY A 112 -20.40 -0.16 -24.54
CA GLY A 112 -20.25 -1.52 -25.07
C GLY A 112 -18.94 -1.72 -25.80
#